data_AF-A0A7Y8VR83-F1
#
_entry.id   AF-A0A7Y8VR83-F1
#
_cell.length_a   1.000
_cell.length_b   1.000
_cell.length_c   1.000
_cell.angle_alpha   90.00
_cell.angle_beta   90.00
_cell.angle_gamma   90.00
#
_symmetry.space_group_name_H-M   'P 1'
#
loop_
_entity.id
_entity.type
_entity.pdbx_description
1 polymer ?
#
loop_
_entity_poly.entity_id
_entity_poly.type
_entity_poly.pdbx_seq_one_letter_code
_entity_poly.pdbx_strand_id
1 'polypeptide(L)'
;MEIVIKGHPYPLRFGLKFVKEVNGREMAPVDGLIGVEQGIGLNLMIANIIDGSIEDLASAILTANKTEDPKIKEDDLREYLEDETTNIDKVFEKVLSFFESANCTRRIFQSVKKSTDTVKKLQEAELKARLEGQN
;
A
#
# COMPACT_ATOMS: atom_id res chain seq x y z
N MET A 1 -6.78 10.52 10.10
CA MET A 1 -5.82 10.51 8.97
C MET A 1 -6.50 11.25 7.84
N GLU A 2 -5.78 12.05 7.08
CA GLU A 2 -6.35 12.86 6.00
C GLU A 2 -5.35 13.14 4.90
N ILE A 3 -5.84 13.34 3.67
CA ILE A 3 -5.07 13.85 2.55
C ILE A 3 -5.66 15.19 2.10
N VAL A 4 -4.82 16.11 1.65
CA VAL A 4 -5.27 17.40 1.12
C VAL A 4 -5.08 17.38 -0.38
N ILE A 5 -6.19 17.48 -1.11
CA ILE A 5 -6.22 17.46 -2.58
C ILE A 5 -6.74 18.83 -3.02
N LYS A 6 -5.93 19.57 -3.79
CA LYS A 6 -6.27 20.94 -4.27
C LYS A 6 -6.80 21.86 -3.15
N GLY A 7 -6.14 21.83 -1.98
CA GLY A 7 -6.52 22.63 -0.81
C GLY A 7 -7.71 22.11 0.01
N HIS A 8 -8.34 21.01 -0.40
CA HIS A 8 -9.49 20.43 0.30
C HIS A 8 -9.07 19.20 1.12
N PRO A 9 -9.36 19.15 2.43
CA PRO A 9 -9.04 18.01 3.27
C PRO A 9 -10.07 16.87 3.07
N TYR A 10 -9.56 15.66 2.87
CA TYR A 10 -10.34 14.44 2.75
C TYR A 10 -9.95 13.43 3.84
N PRO A 11 -10.87 13.06 4.75
CA PRO A 11 -10.60 12.07 5.77
C PRO A 11 -10.43 10.67 5.18
N LEU A 12 -9.49 9.91 5.75
CA LEU A 12 -9.19 8.54 5.38
C LEU A 12 -9.31 7.63 6.60
N ARG A 13 -9.93 6.45 6.43
CA ARG A 13 -10.09 5.43 7.47
C ARG A 13 -9.53 4.07 7.04
N PHE A 14 -8.37 3.75 7.58
CA PHE A 14 -7.73 2.43 7.49
C PHE A 14 -8.27 1.48 8.58
N GLY A 15 -9.60 1.31 8.59
CA GLY A 15 -10.33 0.50 9.56
C GLY A 15 -10.70 -0.89 9.03
N LEU A 16 -11.49 -1.64 9.80
CA LEU A 16 -11.88 -3.01 9.43
C LEU A 16 -12.63 -3.10 8.08
N LYS A 17 -13.47 -2.11 7.74
CA LYS A 17 -14.16 -2.05 6.44
C LYS A 17 -13.16 -1.95 5.28
N PHE A 18 -12.17 -1.07 5.41
CA PHE A 18 -11.06 -0.95 4.46
C PHE A 18 -10.33 -2.29 4.31
N VAL A 19 -9.91 -2.91 5.43
CA VAL A 19 -9.18 -4.19 5.40
C VAL A 19 -10.00 -5.29 4.71
N LYS A 20 -11.28 -5.41 5.06
CA LYS A 20 -12.19 -6.40 4.47
C LYS A 20 -12.35 -6.18 2.97
N GLU A 21 -12.51 -4.95 2.53
CA GLU A 21 -12.69 -4.62 1.12
C GLU A 21 -11.42 -4.93 0.31
N VAL A 22 -10.25 -4.51 0.81
CA VAL A 22 -8.97 -4.75 0.13
C VAL A 22 -8.66 -6.25 0.08
N ASN A 23 -8.77 -6.95 1.22
CA ASN A 23 -8.55 -8.40 1.23
C ASN A 23 -9.53 -9.13 0.32
N GLY A 24 -10.79 -8.70 0.23
CA GLY A 24 -11.80 -9.33 -0.62
C GLY A 24 -11.51 -9.29 -2.13
N ARG A 25 -10.55 -8.48 -2.59
CA ARG A 25 -10.16 -8.39 -4.00
C ARG A 25 -9.17 -9.47 -4.41
N GLU A 26 -8.31 -9.89 -3.49
CA GLU A 26 -7.21 -10.81 -3.75
C GLU A 26 -7.21 -11.96 -2.75
N MET A 27 -7.60 -13.14 -3.21
CA MET A 27 -7.57 -14.39 -2.46
C MET A 27 -6.38 -15.24 -2.90
N ALA A 28 -5.78 -15.98 -1.97
CA ALA A 28 -4.78 -16.99 -2.28
C ALA A 28 -5.05 -18.29 -1.51
N PRO A 29 -4.71 -19.46 -2.08
CA PRO A 29 -4.84 -20.72 -1.38
C PRO A 29 -3.96 -20.74 -0.13
N VAL A 30 -4.47 -21.33 0.94
CA VAL A 30 -3.71 -21.57 2.15
C VAL A 30 -2.87 -22.83 1.96
N ASP A 31 -1.55 -22.70 2.09
CA ASP A 31 -0.64 -23.82 1.93
C ASP A 31 -0.98 -24.98 2.87
N GLY A 32 -0.98 -26.20 2.33
CA GLY A 32 -1.37 -27.41 3.04
C GLY A 32 -2.88 -27.63 3.24
N LEU A 33 -3.76 -26.73 2.79
CA LEU A 33 -5.22 -26.89 2.91
C LEU A 33 -5.93 -26.88 1.54
N ILE A 34 -6.54 -28.01 1.17
CA ILE A 34 -7.28 -28.14 -0.08
C ILE A 34 -8.58 -27.33 -0.01
N GLY A 35 -8.77 -26.42 -0.98
CA GLY A 35 -10.01 -25.66 -1.14
C GLY A 35 -10.22 -24.53 -0.11
N VAL A 36 -9.18 -24.19 0.67
CA VAL A 36 -9.23 -23.06 1.61
C VAL A 36 -8.41 -21.91 1.06
N GLU A 37 -9.05 -20.74 0.99
CA GLU A 37 -8.40 -19.50 0.56
C GLU A 37 -8.40 -18.45 1.69
N GLN A 38 -7.41 -17.57 1.66
CA GLN A 38 -7.30 -16.43 2.54
C GLN A 38 -7.08 -15.14 1.76
N GLY A 39 -7.62 -14.04 2.29
CA GLY A 39 -7.40 -12.73 1.69
C GLY A 39 -5.99 -12.22 1.93
N ILE A 40 -5.30 -11.89 0.85
CA ILE A 40 -3.92 -11.37 0.86
C ILE A 40 -3.81 -9.94 0.32
N GLY A 41 -4.93 -9.34 -0.10
CA GLY A 41 -4.93 -8.03 -0.76
C GLY A 41 -4.25 -6.92 0.04
N LEU A 42 -4.41 -6.87 1.37
CA LEU A 42 -3.75 -5.83 2.17
C LEU A 42 -2.23 -6.02 2.19
N ASN A 43 -1.74 -7.25 2.19
CA ASN A 43 -0.31 -7.53 2.15
C ASN A 43 0.28 -7.06 0.82
N LEU A 44 -0.38 -7.41 -0.29
CA LEU A 44 0.03 -7.01 -1.64
C LEU A 44 0.00 -5.49 -1.82
N MET A 45 -1.10 -4.85 -1.42
CA MET A 45 -1.25 -3.39 -1.51
C MET A 45 -0.14 -2.66 -0.76
N ILE A 46 0.17 -3.06 0.47
CA ILE A 46 1.26 -2.42 1.23
C ILE A 46 2.62 -2.66 0.56
N ALA A 47 2.89 -3.89 0.11
CA ALA A 47 4.15 -4.22 -0.55
C ALA A 47 4.35 -3.41 -1.83
N ASN A 48 3.33 -3.36 -2.68
CA ASN A 48 3.35 -2.61 -3.93
C ASN A 48 3.53 -1.10 -3.70
N ILE A 49 2.89 -0.53 -2.67
CA ILE A 49 3.08 0.90 -2.33
C ILE A 49 4.51 1.14 -1.81
N ILE A 50 5.10 0.22 -1.04
CA ILE A 50 6.52 0.32 -0.64
C ILE A 50 7.45 0.29 -1.87
N ASP A 51 7.07 -0.46 -2.91
CA ASP A 51 7.82 -0.55 -4.16
C ASP A 51 7.45 0.52 -5.19
N GLY A 52 6.59 1.48 -4.82
CA GLY A 52 6.28 2.67 -5.62
C GLY A 52 5.10 2.55 -6.57
N SER A 53 4.22 1.56 -6.39
CA SER A 53 3.00 1.42 -7.20
C SER A 53 2.03 2.60 -6.99
N ILE A 54 1.92 3.44 -8.02
CA ILE A 54 1.01 4.59 -8.03
C ILE A 54 -0.46 4.15 -8.06
N GLU A 55 -0.76 3.04 -8.74
CA GLU A 55 -2.12 2.49 -8.84
C GLU A 55 -2.61 1.99 -7.48
N ASP A 56 -1.77 1.27 -6.75
CA ASP A 56 -2.10 0.80 -5.40
C ASP A 56 -2.21 1.97 -4.41
N LEU A 57 -1.39 3.02 -4.57
CA LEU A 57 -1.50 4.24 -3.77
C LEU A 57 -2.88 4.90 -3.97
N ALA A 58 -3.29 5.10 -5.23
CA ALA A 58 -4.59 5.68 -5.55
C ALA A 58 -5.74 4.81 -5.03
N SER A 59 -5.66 3.50 -5.25
CA SER A 59 -6.64 2.52 -4.77
C SER A 59 -6.76 2.54 -3.24
N ALA A 60 -5.65 2.63 -2.51
CA ALA A 60 -5.65 2.72 -1.06
C ALA A 60 -6.34 4.00 -0.58
N ILE A 61 -6.04 5.15 -1.18
CA ILE A 61 -6.64 6.45 -0.82
C ILE A 61 -8.15 6.42 -1.04
N LEU A 62 -8.61 6.00 -2.22
CA LEU A 62 -10.04 5.92 -2.53
C LEU A 62 -10.75 4.95 -1.61
N THR A 63 -10.19 3.76 -1.40
CA THR A 63 -10.79 2.73 -0.54
C THR A 63 -10.89 3.20 0.91
N ALA A 64 -9.88 3.92 1.41
CA ALA A 64 -9.88 4.46 2.76
C ALA A 64 -10.86 5.65 2.92
N ASN A 65 -11.15 6.38 1.85
CA ASN A 65 -12.13 7.47 1.86
C ASN A 65 -13.58 6.98 1.65
N LYS A 66 -13.81 5.78 1.07
CA LYS A 66 -15.16 5.26 0.75
C LYS A 66 -16.16 5.32 1.90
N THR A 67 -15.74 5.28 3.17
CA THR A 67 -16.64 5.36 4.33
C THR A 67 -16.72 6.74 4.98
N GLU A 68 -15.97 7.71 4.50
CA GLU A 68 -15.86 9.04 5.12
C GLU A 68 -16.41 10.14 4.18
N ASP A 69 -16.71 11.31 4.72
CA ASP A 69 -17.17 12.47 3.95
C ASP A 69 -16.26 13.67 4.23
N PRO A 70 -15.95 14.51 3.23
CA PRO A 70 -16.40 14.41 1.83
C PRO A 70 -15.78 13.23 1.06
N LYS A 71 -16.47 12.81 -0.01
CA LYS A 71 -15.98 11.77 -0.94
C LYS A 71 -15.00 12.36 -1.94
N ILE A 72 -13.85 11.71 -2.08
CA ILE A 72 -12.89 11.97 -3.15
C ILE A 72 -13.50 11.46 -4.47
N LYS A 73 -13.54 12.30 -5.50
CA LYS A 73 -13.80 11.84 -6.86
C LYS A 73 -12.53 11.24 -7.44
N GLU A 74 -12.68 10.15 -8.18
CA GLU A 74 -11.54 9.44 -8.77
C GLU A 74 -10.72 10.35 -9.70
N ASP A 75 -11.38 11.15 -10.53
CA ASP A 75 -10.72 12.10 -11.43
C ASP A 75 -9.96 13.20 -10.67
N ASP A 76 -10.50 13.69 -9.54
CA ASP A 76 -9.82 14.71 -8.72
C ASP A 76 -8.54 14.14 -8.09
N LEU A 77 -8.55 12.87 -7.67
CA LEU A 77 -7.37 12.20 -7.16
C LEU A 77 -6.35 11.93 -8.26
N ARG A 78 -6.79 11.47 -9.42
CA ARG A 78 -5.94 11.21 -10.59
C ARG A 78 -5.19 12.48 -11.00
N GLU A 79 -5.93 13.58 -11.21
CA GLU A 79 -5.33 14.86 -11.59
C GLU A 79 -4.34 15.36 -10.52
N TYR A 80 -4.65 15.16 -9.24
CA TYR A 80 -3.73 15.51 -8.16
C TYR A 80 -2.44 14.69 -8.16
N LEU A 81 -2.51 13.39 -8.43
CA LEU A 81 -1.34 12.51 -8.47
C LEU A 81 -0.48 12.72 -9.73
N GLU A 82 -1.08 13.16 -10.84
CA GLU A 82 -0.40 13.44 -12.12
C GLU A 82 0.16 14.88 -12.19
N ASP A 83 -0.22 15.77 -11.27
CA ASP A 83 0.26 17.16 -11.22
C ASP A 83 1.77 17.21 -10.92
N GLU A 84 2.55 17.84 -11.81
CA GLU A 84 4.01 17.99 -11.69
C GLU A 84 4.46 18.74 -10.42
N THR A 85 3.57 19.50 -9.80
CA THR A 85 3.83 20.23 -8.55
C THR A 85 3.52 19.40 -7.31
N THR A 86 2.82 18.27 -7.46
CA THR A 86 2.58 17.34 -6.37
C THR A 86 3.86 16.60 -6.03
N ASN A 87 4.31 16.74 -4.78
CA ASN A 87 5.41 15.95 -4.26
C ASN A 87 4.93 14.51 -3.99
N ILE A 88 5.05 13.66 -5.00
CA ILE A 88 4.51 12.30 -4.96
C ILE A 88 5.18 11.44 -3.88
N ASP A 89 6.48 11.60 -3.66
CA ASP A 89 7.22 10.88 -2.60
C ASP A 89 6.60 11.14 -1.22
N LYS A 90 6.23 12.39 -0.93
CA LYS A 90 5.55 12.74 0.32
C LYS A 90 4.15 12.14 0.41
N VAL A 91 3.45 11.91 -0.70
CA VAL A 91 2.15 11.23 -0.70
C VAL A 91 2.34 9.76 -0.34
N PHE A 92 3.32 9.08 -0.93
CA PHE A 92 3.69 7.71 -0.58
C PHE A 92 4.06 7.59 0.90
N GLU A 93 5.00 8.41 1.38
CA GLU A 93 5.42 8.42 2.79
C GLU A 93 4.23 8.62 3.74
N LYS A 94 3.35 9.55 3.39
CA LYS A 94 2.16 9.86 4.19
C LYS A 94 1.19 8.68 4.25
N VAL A 95 0.87 8.04 3.13
CA VAL A 95 -0.01 6.87 3.11
C VAL A 95 0.62 5.67 3.83
N LEU A 96 1.92 5.43 3.66
CA LEU A 96 2.64 4.39 4.41
C LEU A 96 2.59 4.63 5.93
N SER A 97 2.74 5.88 6.36
CA SER A 97 2.61 6.25 7.79
C SER A 97 1.19 6.00 8.33
N PHE A 98 0.16 6.08 7.48
CA PHE A 98 -1.22 5.77 7.86
C PHE A 98 -1.41 4.27 8.09
N PHE A 99 -0.85 3.43 7.21
CA PHE A 99 -0.82 1.99 7.44
C PHE A 99 -0.08 1.60 8.72
N GLU A 100 1.04 2.29 9.02
CA GLU A 100 1.85 2.06 10.22
C GLU A 100 1.15 2.47 11.52
N SER A 101 0.39 3.57 11.49
CA SER A 101 -0.27 4.13 12.67
C SER A 101 -1.66 3.55 12.94
N ALA A 102 -2.39 3.12 11.91
CA ALA A 102 -3.75 2.64 12.09
C ALA A 102 -3.82 1.27 12.78
N ASN A 103 -4.70 1.14 13.78
CA ASN A 103 -4.78 -0.07 14.61
C ASN A 103 -5.08 -1.35 13.79
N CYS A 104 -5.89 -1.24 12.72
CA CYS A 104 -6.30 -2.38 11.91
C CYS A 104 -5.23 -2.85 10.90
N THR A 105 -4.24 -2.03 10.58
CA THR A 105 -3.24 -2.34 9.53
C THR A 105 -1.81 -2.42 10.06
N ARG A 106 -1.50 -1.79 11.20
CA ARG A 106 -0.13 -1.64 11.75
C ARG A 106 0.67 -2.94 11.83
N ARG A 107 0.03 -4.05 12.23
CA ARG A 107 0.71 -5.35 12.37
C ARG A 107 1.11 -5.94 11.01
N ILE A 108 0.22 -5.82 10.03
CA ILE A 108 0.47 -6.31 8.67
C ILE A 108 1.54 -5.42 8.01
N PHE A 109 1.42 -4.10 8.16
CA PHE A 109 2.44 -3.16 7.69
C PHE A 109 3.84 -3.50 8.19
N GLN A 110 4.01 -3.70 9.50
CA GLN A 110 5.30 -4.07 10.09
C GLN A 110 5.81 -5.42 9.59
N SER A 111 4.92 -6.38 9.34
CA SER A 111 5.29 -7.69 8.79
C SER A 111 5.80 -7.54 7.35
N VAL A 112 5.04 -6.84 6.49
CA VAL A 112 5.38 -6.63 5.08
C VAL A 112 6.67 -5.84 4.96
N LYS A 113 6.82 -4.72 5.69
CA LYS A 113 8.04 -3.91 5.68
C LYS A 113 9.29 -4.74 6.01
N LYS A 114 9.23 -5.57 7.05
CA LYS A 114 10.34 -6.49 7.40
C LYS A 114 10.64 -7.46 6.27
N SER A 115 9.62 -8.08 5.68
CA SER A 115 9.78 -9.01 4.57
C SER A 115 10.41 -8.34 3.35
N THR A 116 9.94 -7.17 2.96
CA THR A 116 10.48 -6.40 1.83
C THR A 116 11.94 -6.00 2.06
N ASP A 117 12.29 -5.53 3.27
CA ASP A 117 13.67 -5.20 3.62
C ASP A 117 14.60 -6.43 3.55
N THR A 118 14.12 -7.59 4.00
CA THR A 118 14.87 -8.85 3.91
C THR A 118 15.08 -9.27 2.46
N VAL A 119 14.03 -9.23 1.63
CA VAL A 119 14.11 -9.60 0.22
C VAL A 119 15.07 -8.69 -0.54
N LYS A 120 14.99 -7.36 -0.34
CA LYS A 120 15.90 -6.39 -0.99
C LYS A 120 17.37 -6.68 -0.64
N LYS A 121 17.68 -6.92 0.65
CA LYS A 121 19.04 -7.26 1.08
C LYS A 121 19.57 -8.56 0.47
N LEU A 122 18.72 -9.58 0.34
CA LEU A 122 19.10 -10.85 -0.29
C LEU A 122 19.38 -10.66 -1.78
N GLN A 123 18.52 -9.92 -2.49
CA GLN A 123 18.70 -9.61 -3.91
C GLN A 123 19.99 -8.81 -4.16
N GLU A 124 20.30 -7.81 -3.34
CA GLU A 124 21.54 -7.05 -3.42
C GLU A 124 22.78 -7.92 -3.18
N ALA A 125 22.74 -8.81 -2.17
CA ALA A 125 23.83 -9.71 -1.85
C ALA A 125 24.08 -10.74 -2.98
N GLU A 126 23.01 -11.29 -3.56
CA GLU A 126 23.08 -12.23 -4.68
C GLU A 126 23.63 -11.54 -5.94
N LEU A 127 23.16 -10.32 -6.25
CA LEU A 127 23.67 -9.54 -7.38
C LEU A 127 25.15 -9.24 -7.22
N LYS A 128 25.59 -8.84 -6.01
CA LYS A 128 27.00 -8.59 -5.71
C LYS A 128 27.87 -9.84 -5.89
N ALA A 129 27.43 -10.98 -5.34
CA ALA A 129 28.15 -12.25 -5.49
C ALA A 129 28.25 -12.69 -6.96
N ARG A 130 27.20 -12.45 -7.77
CA ARG A 130 27.21 -12.75 -9.20
C ARG A 130 28.19 -11.88 -9.99
N LEU A 131 28.33 -10.60 -9.62
CA LEU A 131 29.26 -9.67 -10.26
C LEU A 131 30.71 -9.96 -9.87
N GLU A 132 30.96 -10.31 -8.61
CA GLU A 132 32.30 -10.67 -8.12
C GLU A 132 32.80 -12.01 -8.69
N GLY A 133 31.90 -12.97 -8.95
CA GLY A 133 32.24 -14.25 -9.59
C GLY A 133 32.46 -14.17 -11.11
N GLN A 134 32.29 -13.00 -11.73
CA GLN A 134 32.54 -12.75 -13.16
C GLN A 134 33.87 -12.03 -13.43
N ASN A 135 34.61 -11.64 -12.39
CA ASN A 135 35.96 -11.05 -12.45
C ASN A 135 37.03 -12.07 -12.05
#